data_AF-A0A924SL85-F1
#
_entry.id   AF-A0A924SL85-F1
#
_cell.length_a   1.000
_cell.length_b   1.000
_cell.length_c   1.000
_cell.angle_alpha   90.00
_cell.angle_beta   90.00
_cell.angle_gamma   90.00
#
_symmetry.space_group_name_H-M   'P 1'
#
loop_
_entity.id
_entity.type
_entity.pdbx_description
1 polymer ?
#
loop_
_entity_poly.entity_id
_entity_poly.type
_entity_poly.pdbx_seq_one_letter_code
_entity_poly.pdbx_strand_id
1 'polypeptide(L)'
;IHGIGGAHNDALMVGLLVAGLAVAGRDPTARRVVLATVIVSTAALVKVPAAAGLAFLPLTVLGGWRPRLRAAALVGATAAVTTVVLTAASGLGWGWLHTLDVGSSRLSVFSPVTGAGVLVGNLLTRAGLVDSPGPVLRLFLTAGMVLAGGTAVVLLLRARKIGPLRALGLTLIAVVALAPVVQPWYLLWGLVLLAAVGGEQVVIALGALSVALCLAVLPNGRSLVRPPLYGLPVLAATSLATLEVRRSARRVLERDRVELMTTVVGP
;
A
#
# COMPACT_ATOMS: atom_id res chain seq x y z
N ILE A 1 0.56 2.22 -20.29
CA ILE A 1 0.02 3.59 -20.46
C ILE A 1 -0.28 4.28 -19.14
N HIS A 2 -1.28 3.87 -18.34
CA HIS A 2 -1.67 4.60 -17.11
C HIS A 2 -0.68 4.55 -15.91
N GLY A 3 0.26 3.59 -15.87
CA GLY A 3 1.25 3.47 -14.79
C GLY A 3 2.65 4.03 -15.09
N ILE A 4 2.84 4.64 -16.27
CA ILE A 4 4.09 5.27 -16.71
C ILE A 4 3.79 6.61 -17.42
N GLY A 5 2.74 6.68 -18.24
CA GLY A 5 2.27 7.90 -18.88
C GLY A 5 1.28 8.70 -18.03
N GLY A 6 1.15 10.00 -18.28
CA GLY A 6 0.19 10.88 -17.61
C GLY A 6 0.58 11.33 -16.20
N ALA A 7 1.88 11.49 -15.91
CA ALA A 7 2.43 11.84 -14.59
C ALA A 7 2.20 10.80 -13.47
N HIS A 8 1.86 9.56 -13.86
CA HIS A 8 1.62 8.46 -12.94
C HIS A 8 2.82 7.51 -12.94
N ASN A 9 3.88 7.83 -12.18
CA ASN A 9 5.13 7.03 -12.09
C ASN A 9 4.98 5.76 -11.21
N ASP A 10 3.81 5.14 -11.24
CA ASP A 10 3.42 4.07 -10.33
C ASP A 10 4.20 2.77 -10.60
N ALA A 11 4.38 2.40 -11.86
CA ALA A 11 5.14 1.20 -12.21
C ALA A 11 6.62 1.32 -11.83
N LEU A 12 7.21 2.51 -12.00
CA LEU A 12 8.59 2.77 -11.57
C LEU A 12 8.73 2.66 -10.04
N MET A 13 7.80 3.26 -9.29
CA MET A 13 7.75 3.14 -7.83
C MET A 13 7.66 1.66 -7.39
N VAL A 14 6.71 0.89 -7.94
CA VAL A 14 6.55 -0.54 -7.58
C VAL A 14 7.77 -1.35 -7.98
N GLY A 15 8.31 -1.14 -9.18
CA GLY A 15 9.49 -1.86 -9.67
C GLY A 15 10.71 -1.66 -8.77
N LEU A 16 10.99 -0.42 -8.39
CA LEU A 16 12.07 -0.11 -7.46
C LEU A 16 11.82 -0.70 -6.06
N LEU A 17 10.59 -0.61 -5.54
CA LEU A 17 10.23 -1.22 -4.26
C LEU A 17 10.50 -2.73 -4.26
N VAL A 18 10.05 -3.45 -5.29
CA VAL A 18 10.26 -4.89 -5.44
C VAL A 18 11.75 -5.21 -5.57
N ALA A 19 12.49 -4.45 -6.39
CA ALA A 19 13.93 -4.64 -6.56
C ALA A 19 14.69 -4.47 -5.23
N GLY A 20 14.37 -3.44 -4.46
CA GLY A 20 14.99 -3.20 -3.15
C GLY A 20 14.69 -4.33 -2.15
N LEU A 21 13.44 -4.82 -2.11
CA LEU A 21 13.06 -5.96 -1.27
C LEU A 21 13.76 -7.26 -1.71
N ALA A 22 13.94 -7.47 -3.01
CA ALA A 22 14.67 -8.62 -3.56
C ALA A 22 16.16 -8.57 -3.21
N VAL A 23 16.79 -7.38 -3.25
CA VAL A 23 18.18 -7.17 -2.82
C VAL A 23 18.37 -7.47 -1.34
N ALA A 24 17.42 -7.10 -0.48
CA ALA A 24 17.46 -7.45 0.93
C ALA A 24 17.41 -8.97 1.12
N GLY A 25 16.42 -9.64 0.52
CA GLY A 25 16.23 -11.09 0.70
C GLY A 25 15.97 -11.46 2.16
N ARG A 26 16.25 -12.72 2.52
CA ARG A 26 16.19 -13.22 3.91
C ARG A 26 17.55 -13.07 4.58
N ASP A 27 17.54 -12.58 5.81
CA ASP A 27 18.73 -12.35 6.63
C ASP A 27 19.86 -11.58 5.91
N PRO A 28 19.59 -10.35 5.45
CA PRO A 28 20.57 -9.58 4.70
C PRO A 28 21.82 -9.25 5.53
N THR A 29 22.96 -9.22 4.85
CA THR A 29 24.16 -8.53 5.35
C THR A 29 23.90 -7.03 5.45
N ALA A 30 24.67 -6.31 6.28
CA ALA A 30 24.54 -4.85 6.41
C ALA A 30 24.66 -4.12 5.06
N ARG A 31 25.55 -4.58 4.16
CA ARG A 31 25.70 -4.04 2.81
C ARG A 31 24.42 -4.19 1.97
N ARG A 32 23.75 -5.34 2.07
CA ARG A 32 22.46 -5.57 1.38
C ARG A 32 21.35 -4.72 1.97
N VAL A 33 21.32 -4.51 3.29
CA VAL A 33 20.38 -3.57 3.93
C VAL A 33 20.56 -2.15 3.40
N VAL A 34 21.81 -1.67 3.32
CA VAL A 34 22.11 -0.34 2.78
C VAL A 34 21.65 -0.23 1.33
N LEU A 35 22.05 -1.18 0.45
CA LEU A 35 21.68 -1.15 -0.96
C LEU A 35 20.15 -1.22 -1.16
N ALA A 36 19.48 -2.12 -0.45
CA ALA A 36 18.03 -2.21 -0.46
C ALA A 36 17.37 -0.90 -0.01
N THR A 37 17.89 -0.29 1.05
CA THR A 37 17.38 0.98 1.58
C THR A 37 17.53 2.12 0.58
N VAL A 38 18.68 2.22 -0.11
CA VAL A 38 18.89 3.21 -1.17
C VAL A 38 17.82 3.04 -2.26
N ILE A 39 17.64 1.82 -2.77
CA ILE A 39 16.67 1.53 -3.84
C ILE A 39 15.23 1.84 -3.40
N VAL A 40 14.82 1.42 -2.19
CA VAL A 40 13.47 1.68 -1.66
C VAL A 40 13.27 3.17 -1.36
N SER A 41 14.31 3.88 -0.92
CA SER A 41 14.23 5.33 -0.71
C SER A 41 14.07 6.08 -2.03
N THR A 42 14.76 5.64 -3.09
CA THR A 42 14.52 6.14 -4.45
C THR A 42 13.08 5.87 -4.89
N ALA A 43 12.54 4.67 -4.61
CA ALA A 43 11.13 4.37 -4.87
C ALA A 43 10.19 5.33 -4.12
N ALA A 44 10.48 5.62 -2.85
CA ALA A 44 9.70 6.55 -2.03
C ALA A 44 9.74 7.99 -2.54
N LEU A 45 10.87 8.43 -3.10
CA LEU A 45 11.01 9.74 -3.74
C LEU A 45 10.27 9.82 -5.08
N VAL A 46 10.15 8.71 -5.81
CA VAL A 46 9.25 8.63 -6.96
C VAL A 46 7.79 8.73 -6.49
N LYS A 47 7.44 8.02 -5.41
CA LYS A 47 6.10 8.11 -4.79
C LYS A 47 6.09 7.62 -3.34
N VAL A 48 5.55 8.45 -2.45
CA VAL A 48 5.55 8.25 -0.98
C VAL A 48 5.09 6.87 -0.49
N PRO A 49 4.07 6.21 -1.07
CA PRO A 49 3.63 4.89 -0.57
C PRO A 49 4.74 3.84 -0.47
N ALA A 50 5.78 3.90 -1.32
CA ALA A 50 6.92 2.99 -1.21
C ALA A 50 7.75 3.16 0.07
N ALA A 51 7.64 4.29 0.77
CA ALA A 51 8.26 4.50 2.09
C ALA A 51 7.81 3.46 3.11
N ALA A 52 6.62 2.86 2.95
CA ALA A 52 6.19 1.73 3.76
C ALA A 52 7.23 0.61 3.75
N GLY A 53 7.87 0.32 2.60
CA GLY A 53 8.91 -0.71 2.49
C GLY A 53 10.08 -0.52 3.46
N LEU A 54 10.47 0.73 3.73
CA LEU A 54 11.54 1.08 4.67
C LEU A 54 11.21 0.62 6.09
N ALA A 55 9.95 0.73 6.52
CA ALA A 55 9.51 0.29 7.83
C ALA A 55 9.58 -1.24 8.00
N PHE A 56 9.41 -2.00 6.91
CA PHE A 56 9.44 -3.47 6.94
C PHE A 56 10.83 -4.07 6.71
N LEU A 57 11.78 -3.34 6.09
CA LEU A 57 13.15 -3.81 5.87
C LEU A 57 13.85 -4.33 7.14
N PRO A 58 13.78 -3.67 8.31
CA PRO A 58 14.43 -4.17 9.52
C PRO A 58 13.91 -5.53 10.00
N LEU A 59 12.71 -5.93 9.57
CA LEU A 59 12.10 -7.20 9.94
C LEU A 59 12.63 -8.40 9.13
N THR A 60 13.39 -8.16 8.05
CA THR A 60 14.04 -9.22 7.27
C THR A 60 15.31 -9.77 7.93
N VAL A 61 15.88 -9.01 8.88
CA VAL A 61 17.03 -9.42 9.70
C VAL A 61 16.58 -10.40 10.79
N LEU A 62 17.27 -11.54 10.87
CA LEU A 62 16.98 -12.58 11.85
C LEU A 62 17.47 -12.20 13.26
N GLY A 63 17.00 -12.96 14.25
CA GLY A 63 17.36 -12.76 15.66
C GLY A 63 16.35 -11.96 16.48
N GLY A 64 16.83 -11.44 17.61
CA GLY A 64 16.03 -10.72 18.61
C GLY A 64 15.73 -9.26 18.23
N TRP A 65 15.29 -8.47 19.22
CA TRP A 65 14.98 -7.05 19.00
C TRP A 65 16.23 -6.18 18.75
N ARG A 66 17.39 -6.53 19.32
CA ARG A 66 18.62 -5.73 19.19
C ARG A 66 19.18 -5.67 17.76
N PRO A 67 19.38 -6.79 17.03
CA PRO A 67 19.82 -6.72 15.63
C PRO A 67 18.84 -5.94 14.74
N ARG A 68 17.54 -6.08 15.00
CA ARG A 68 16.50 -5.34 14.27
C ARG A 68 16.51 -3.86 14.55
N LEU A 69 16.75 -3.45 15.80
CA LEU A 69 16.88 -2.04 16.14
C LEU A 69 18.11 -1.42 15.44
N ARG A 70 19.23 -2.15 15.37
CA ARG A 70 20.41 -1.73 14.59
C ARG A 70 20.10 -1.63 13.10
N ALA A 71 19.37 -2.60 12.56
CA ALA A 71 18.90 -2.56 11.17
C ALA A 71 17.96 -1.37 10.92
N ALA A 72 17.05 -1.08 11.84
CA ALA A 72 16.15 0.08 11.76
C ALA A 72 16.92 1.41 11.78
N ALA A 73 17.92 1.53 12.66
CA ALA A 73 18.80 2.70 12.68
C ALA A 73 19.59 2.84 11.36
N LEU A 74 20.13 1.74 10.84
CA LEU A 74 20.86 1.72 9.56
C LEU A 74 19.96 2.10 8.39
N VAL A 75 18.73 1.57 8.35
CA VAL A 75 17.71 1.91 7.34
C VAL A 75 17.36 3.40 7.46
N GLY A 76 17.09 3.89 8.67
CA GLY A 76 16.76 5.30 8.91
C GLY A 76 17.88 6.26 8.45
N ALA A 77 19.12 5.98 8.84
CA ALA A 77 20.27 6.80 8.44
C ALA A 77 20.49 6.75 6.92
N THR A 78 20.45 5.55 6.33
CA THR A 78 20.66 5.38 4.88
C THR A 78 19.55 6.05 4.08
N ALA A 79 18.29 5.95 4.52
CA ALA A 79 17.16 6.60 3.87
C ALA A 79 17.30 8.12 3.93
N ALA A 80 17.63 8.68 5.10
CA ALA A 80 17.85 10.12 5.25
C ALA A 80 18.96 10.63 4.32
N VAL A 81 20.12 9.96 4.31
CA VAL A 81 21.24 10.32 3.42
C VAL A 81 20.82 10.22 1.95
N THR A 82 20.15 9.13 1.55
CA THR A 82 19.69 8.94 0.17
C THR A 82 18.72 10.05 -0.24
N THR A 83 17.77 10.39 0.63
CA THR A 83 16.81 11.47 0.39
C THR A 83 17.49 12.82 0.22
N VAL A 84 18.43 13.17 1.10
CA VAL A 84 19.19 14.44 1.00
C VAL A 84 20.00 14.47 -0.30
N VAL A 85 20.77 13.41 -0.59
CA VAL A 85 21.64 13.35 -1.77
C VAL A 85 20.83 13.44 -3.06
N LEU A 86 19.76 12.65 -3.21
CA LEU A 86 18.96 12.66 -4.43
C LEU A 86 18.16 13.96 -4.57
N THR A 87 17.66 14.53 -3.48
CA THR A 87 16.99 15.84 -3.52
C THR A 87 17.97 16.93 -3.98
N ALA A 88 19.20 16.95 -3.45
CA ALA A 88 20.22 17.90 -3.86
C ALA A 88 20.66 17.68 -5.33
N ALA A 89 20.93 16.43 -5.72
CA ALA A 89 21.37 16.08 -7.08
C ALA A 89 20.29 16.37 -8.14
N SER A 90 19.01 16.31 -7.78
CA SER A 90 17.91 16.64 -8.70
C SER A 90 17.81 18.13 -9.03
N GLY A 91 18.38 19.01 -8.20
CA GLY A 91 18.23 20.47 -8.33
C GLY A 91 16.81 20.99 -8.02
N LEU A 92 15.87 20.14 -7.64
CA LEU A 92 14.46 20.50 -7.42
C LEU A 92 14.19 21.07 -6.01
N GLY A 93 15.14 20.92 -5.09
CA GLY A 93 14.99 21.33 -3.70
C GLY A 93 13.87 20.58 -2.95
N TRP A 94 13.47 21.11 -1.79
CA TRP A 94 12.50 20.46 -0.89
C TRP A 94 11.02 20.81 -1.17
N GLY A 95 10.74 21.50 -2.27
CA GLY A 95 9.38 21.95 -2.63
C GLY A 95 8.37 20.81 -2.75
N TRP A 96 8.83 19.58 -3.03
CA TRP A 96 8.00 18.38 -3.10
C TRP A 96 7.33 18.02 -1.76
N LEU A 97 7.85 18.49 -0.61
CA LEU A 97 7.18 18.29 0.68
C LEU A 97 5.84 19.04 0.74
N HIS A 98 5.76 20.21 0.11
CA HIS A 98 4.52 21.00 0.04
C HIS A 98 3.52 20.44 -0.97
N THR A 99 3.95 19.58 -1.90
CA THR A 99 3.05 18.96 -2.89
C THR A 99 2.35 17.70 -2.37
N LEU A 100 2.74 17.21 -1.18
CA LEU A 100 2.12 16.04 -0.55
C LEU A 100 0.62 16.27 -0.26
N ASP A 101 0.22 17.50 0.05
CA ASP A 101 -1.17 17.85 0.34
C ASP A 101 -1.99 18.20 -0.93
N VAL A 102 -1.32 18.52 -2.03
CA VAL A 102 -1.98 18.85 -3.31
C VAL A 102 -2.75 17.65 -3.86
N GLY A 103 -2.32 16.43 -3.54
CA GLY A 103 -3.05 15.20 -3.84
C GLY A 103 -4.45 15.17 -3.23
N SER A 104 -4.63 15.62 -1.98
CA SER A 104 -5.90 15.64 -1.23
C SER A 104 -7.00 16.44 -1.90
N SER A 105 -6.62 17.43 -2.72
CA SER A 105 -7.53 18.44 -3.29
C SER A 105 -8.41 17.92 -4.43
N ARG A 106 -8.11 16.73 -4.99
CA ARG A 106 -8.85 16.15 -6.11
C ARG A 106 -9.74 15.01 -5.63
N LEU A 107 -11.04 15.24 -5.54
CA LEU A 107 -12.01 14.19 -5.20
C LEU A 107 -11.94 13.06 -6.25
N SER A 108 -11.49 11.88 -5.82
CA SER A 108 -11.46 10.71 -6.68
C SER A 108 -12.77 9.94 -6.62
N VAL A 109 -13.32 9.63 -7.80
CA VAL A 109 -14.52 8.78 -7.94
C VAL A 109 -14.26 7.34 -7.48
N PHE A 110 -13.00 6.90 -7.48
CA PHE A 110 -12.60 5.57 -7.05
C PHE A 110 -12.25 5.47 -5.57
N SER A 111 -12.16 6.59 -4.84
CA SER A 111 -11.90 6.55 -3.40
C SER A 111 -13.19 6.22 -2.63
N PRO A 112 -13.22 5.14 -1.85
CA PRO A 112 -14.38 4.81 -1.00
C PRO A 112 -14.62 5.88 0.06
N VAL A 113 -13.53 6.43 0.63
CA VAL A 113 -13.59 7.44 1.69
C VAL A 113 -14.14 8.76 1.16
N THR A 114 -13.67 9.20 -0.01
CA THR A 114 -14.22 10.39 -0.69
C THR A 114 -15.67 10.19 -1.07
N GLY A 115 -16.02 9.02 -1.61
CA GLY A 115 -17.40 8.67 -1.94
C GLY A 115 -18.35 8.75 -0.76
N ALA A 116 -17.98 8.13 0.35
CA ALA A 116 -18.75 8.15 1.59
C ALA A 116 -18.88 9.58 2.15
N GLY A 117 -17.78 10.34 2.18
CA GLY A 117 -17.78 11.72 2.66
C GLY A 117 -18.68 12.65 1.82
N VAL A 118 -18.64 12.53 0.49
CA VAL A 118 -19.51 13.29 -0.41
C VAL A 118 -20.97 12.88 -0.24
N LEU A 119 -21.26 11.57 -0.18
CA LEU A 119 -22.63 11.08 -0.03
C LEU A 119 -23.25 11.54 1.30
N VAL A 120 -22.56 11.28 2.42
CA VAL A 120 -23.04 11.65 3.75
C VAL A 120 -23.12 13.17 3.90
N GLY A 121 -22.10 13.91 3.44
CA GLY A 121 -22.11 15.37 3.48
C GLY A 121 -23.30 15.97 2.73
N ASN A 122 -23.63 15.45 1.54
CA ASN A 122 -24.77 15.91 0.78
C ASN A 122 -26.11 15.56 1.44
N LEU A 123 -26.23 14.37 2.03
CA LEU A 123 -27.45 13.95 2.74
C LEU A 123 -27.71 14.80 3.98
N LEU A 124 -26.68 15.06 4.80
CA LEU A 124 -26.80 15.88 6.00
C LEU A 124 -27.14 17.34 5.68
N THR A 125 -26.55 17.89 4.61
CA THR A 125 -26.88 19.24 4.13
C THR A 125 -28.35 19.32 3.69
N ARG A 126 -28.84 18.32 2.92
CA ARG A 126 -30.25 18.26 2.49
C ARG A 126 -31.23 18.09 3.64
N ALA A 127 -30.82 17.43 4.71
CA ALA A 127 -31.60 17.28 5.93
C ALA A 127 -31.56 18.53 6.84
N GLY A 128 -30.79 19.58 6.49
CA GLY A 128 -30.64 20.78 7.30
C GLY A 128 -29.81 20.58 8.57
N LEU A 129 -29.05 19.48 8.68
CA LEU A 129 -28.25 19.15 9.87
C LEU A 129 -26.86 19.81 9.84
N VAL A 130 -26.39 20.23 8.66
CA VAL A 130 -25.13 20.96 8.48
C VAL A 130 -25.31 22.02 7.37
N ASP A 131 -24.59 23.14 7.47
CA ASP A 131 -24.68 24.24 6.50
C ASP A 131 -24.05 23.92 5.13
N SER A 132 -23.07 23.01 5.10
CA SER A 132 -22.39 22.61 3.87
C SER A 132 -21.79 21.20 3.98
N PRO A 133 -21.58 20.49 2.84
CA PRO A 133 -21.01 19.15 2.84
C PRO A 133 -19.49 19.11 3.12
N GLY A 134 -18.81 20.26 3.04
CA GLY A 134 -17.35 20.37 3.09
C GLY A 134 -16.71 19.89 4.41
N PRO A 135 -17.19 20.32 5.59
CA PRO A 135 -16.69 19.84 6.88
C PRO A 135 -16.84 18.33 7.07
N VAL A 136 -17.98 17.77 6.64
CA VAL A 136 -18.24 16.31 6.72
C VAL A 136 -17.26 15.56 5.85
N LEU A 137 -17.05 16.01 4.61
CA LEU A 137 -16.05 15.41 3.72
C LEU A 137 -14.65 15.41 4.35
N ARG A 138 -14.20 16.54 4.90
CA ARG A 138 -12.89 16.64 5.57
C ARG A 138 -12.76 15.63 6.72
N LEU A 139 -13.81 15.46 7.53
CA LEU A 139 -13.82 14.47 8.60
C LEU A 139 -13.59 13.05 8.06
N PHE A 140 -14.27 12.66 6.98
CA PHE A 140 -14.06 11.35 6.35
C PHE A 140 -12.63 11.18 5.82
N LEU A 141 -12.08 12.19 5.13
CA LEU A 141 -10.71 12.12 4.60
C LEU A 141 -9.68 11.98 5.73
N THR A 142 -9.82 12.77 6.80
CA THR A 142 -8.95 12.67 7.98
C THR A 142 -9.08 11.31 8.65
N ALA A 143 -10.30 10.81 8.85
CA ALA A 143 -10.54 9.49 9.42
C ALA A 143 -9.92 8.38 8.56
N GLY A 144 -10.04 8.45 7.24
CA GLY A 144 -9.40 7.53 6.30
C GLY A 144 -7.88 7.49 6.47
N MET A 145 -7.24 8.65 6.53
CA MET A 145 -5.78 8.74 6.74
C MET A 145 -5.34 8.18 8.10
N VAL A 146 -6.08 8.48 9.18
CA VAL A 146 -5.81 7.93 10.52
C VAL A 146 -5.96 6.41 10.52
N LEU A 147 -7.03 5.89 9.92
CA LEU A 147 -7.26 4.45 9.80
C LEU A 147 -6.20 3.77 8.94
N ALA A 148 -5.71 4.41 7.88
CA ALA A 148 -4.64 3.89 7.03
C ALA A 148 -3.34 3.76 7.83
N GLY A 149 -2.95 4.82 8.54
CA GLY A 149 -1.78 4.81 9.42
C GLY A 149 -1.88 3.78 10.54
N GLY A 150 -3.03 3.73 11.23
CA GLY A 150 -3.29 2.74 12.28
C GLY A 150 -3.21 1.30 11.76
N THR A 151 -3.79 1.04 10.59
CA THR A 151 -3.74 -0.28 9.94
C THR A 151 -2.31 -0.65 9.55
N ALA A 152 -1.53 0.29 9.01
CA ALA A 152 -0.12 0.08 8.68
C ALA A 152 0.71 -0.29 9.91
N VAL A 153 0.53 0.42 11.04
CA VAL A 153 1.20 0.11 12.31
C VAL A 153 0.79 -1.28 12.82
N VAL A 154 -0.51 -1.59 12.81
CA VAL A 154 -1.01 -2.92 13.24
C VAL A 154 -0.40 -4.04 12.39
N LEU A 155 -0.34 -3.86 11.07
CA LEU A 155 0.26 -4.84 10.15
C LEU A 155 1.77 -4.96 10.34
N LEU A 156 2.47 -3.85 10.60
CA LEU A 156 3.90 -3.86 10.93
C LEU A 156 4.18 -4.64 12.22
N LEU A 157 3.38 -4.43 13.27
CA LEU A 157 3.50 -5.17 14.52
C LEU A 157 3.16 -6.66 14.36
N ARG A 158 2.20 -6.98 13.48
CA ARG A 158 1.80 -8.36 13.16
C ARG A 158 2.68 -9.03 12.09
N ALA A 159 3.59 -8.29 11.46
CA ALA A 159 4.39 -8.76 10.34
C ALA A 159 5.18 -10.03 10.63
N ARG A 160 5.63 -10.24 11.88
CA ARG A 160 6.30 -11.47 12.29
C ARG A 160 5.41 -12.71 12.21
N LYS A 161 4.11 -12.56 12.46
CA LYS A 161 3.15 -13.68 12.45
C LYS A 161 2.69 -14.01 11.04
N ILE A 162 2.46 -13.00 10.20
CA ILE A 162 1.89 -13.20 8.85
C ILE A 162 2.94 -13.18 7.73
N GLY A 163 4.17 -12.76 8.02
CA GLY A 163 5.26 -12.56 7.06
C GLY A 163 5.42 -11.08 6.67
N PRO A 164 6.63 -10.49 6.73
CA PRO A 164 6.86 -9.08 6.43
C PRO A 164 6.39 -8.64 5.05
N LEU A 165 6.64 -9.46 4.03
CA LEU A 165 6.25 -9.14 2.64
C LEU A 165 4.72 -9.16 2.46
N ARG A 166 4.03 -10.12 3.09
CA ARG A 166 2.55 -10.15 3.12
C ARG A 166 1.99 -8.94 3.84
N ALA A 167 2.54 -8.61 5.00
CA ALA A 167 2.12 -7.47 5.79
C ALA A 167 2.33 -6.14 5.06
N LEU A 168 3.43 -5.97 4.34
CA LEU A 168 3.69 -4.81 3.50
C LEU A 168 2.70 -4.72 2.33
N GLY A 169 2.46 -5.83 1.62
CA GLY A 169 1.47 -5.89 0.54
C GLY A 169 0.06 -5.48 1.02
N LEU A 170 -0.38 -6.04 2.15
CA LEU A 170 -1.64 -5.65 2.81
C LEU A 170 -1.66 -4.19 3.24
N THR A 171 -0.53 -3.66 3.72
CA THR A 171 -0.41 -2.25 4.13
C THR A 171 -0.67 -1.34 2.94
N LEU A 172 -0.08 -1.64 1.78
CA LEU A 172 -0.29 -0.85 0.56
C LEU A 172 -1.75 -0.97 0.07
N ILE A 173 -2.36 -2.15 0.12
CA ILE A 173 -3.79 -2.32 -0.19
C ILE A 173 -4.68 -1.48 0.75
N ALA A 174 -4.39 -1.49 2.05
CA ALA A 174 -5.14 -0.71 3.04
C ALA A 174 -4.98 0.80 2.82
N VAL A 175 -3.76 1.27 2.51
CA VAL A 175 -3.51 2.67 2.14
C VAL A 175 -4.35 3.06 0.93
N VAL A 176 -4.41 2.23 -0.11
CA VAL A 176 -5.23 2.50 -1.30
C VAL A 176 -6.72 2.51 -0.97
N ALA A 177 -7.21 1.57 -0.16
CA ALA A 177 -8.62 1.50 0.22
C ALA A 177 -9.08 2.74 1.01
N LEU A 178 -8.19 3.33 1.79
CA LEU A 178 -8.47 4.41 2.72
C LEU A 178 -7.97 5.78 2.25
N ALA A 179 -7.29 5.83 1.09
CA ALA A 179 -6.74 7.06 0.54
C ALA A 179 -7.86 8.01 0.04
N PRO A 180 -7.68 9.32 0.19
CA PRO A 180 -8.61 10.33 -0.36
C PRO A 180 -8.65 10.29 -1.89
N VAL A 181 -7.52 9.94 -2.52
CA VAL A 181 -7.37 9.90 -3.98
C VAL A 181 -6.85 8.54 -4.40
N VAL A 182 -7.68 7.84 -5.16
CA VAL A 182 -7.42 6.49 -5.65
C VAL A 182 -7.53 6.48 -7.16
N GLN A 183 -6.62 5.77 -7.81
CA GLN A 183 -6.76 5.39 -9.21
C GLN A 183 -6.86 3.86 -9.33
N PRO A 184 -7.51 3.33 -10.37
CA PRO A 184 -7.66 1.89 -10.59
C PRO A 184 -6.39 1.07 -10.41
N TRP A 185 -5.26 1.57 -10.93
CA TRP A 185 -3.98 0.88 -10.91
C TRP A 185 -3.23 0.98 -9.57
N TYR A 186 -3.72 1.74 -8.58
CA TYR A 186 -3.06 1.83 -7.27
C TYR A 186 -3.11 0.50 -6.52
N LEU A 187 -4.11 -0.34 -6.80
CA LEU A 187 -4.17 -1.70 -6.25
C LEU A 187 -2.89 -2.49 -6.58
N LEU A 188 -2.27 -2.25 -7.75
CA LEU A 188 -1.02 -2.93 -8.15
C LEU A 188 0.12 -2.75 -7.13
N TRP A 189 0.13 -1.66 -6.37
CA TRP A 189 1.17 -1.40 -5.36
C TRP A 189 1.28 -2.54 -4.35
N GLY A 190 0.15 -3.01 -3.84
CA GLY A 190 0.10 -4.13 -2.90
C GLY A 190 0.03 -5.49 -3.59
N LEU A 191 -0.68 -5.57 -4.72
CA LEU A 191 -0.90 -6.83 -5.43
C LEU A 191 0.38 -7.49 -5.93
N VAL A 192 1.33 -6.71 -6.44
CA VAL A 192 2.61 -7.26 -6.92
C VAL A 192 3.38 -7.92 -5.77
N LEU A 193 3.34 -7.34 -4.58
CA LEU A 193 3.98 -7.93 -3.40
C LEU A 193 3.22 -9.16 -2.91
N LEU A 194 1.88 -9.11 -2.88
CA LEU A 194 1.05 -10.24 -2.50
C LEU A 194 1.16 -11.39 -3.50
N ALA A 195 1.41 -11.12 -4.77
CA ALA A 195 1.64 -12.14 -5.79
C ALA A 195 2.87 -13.00 -5.52
N ALA A 196 3.91 -12.42 -4.93
CA ALA A 196 5.12 -13.16 -4.56
C ALA A 196 4.92 -14.13 -3.37
N VAL A 197 3.78 -14.07 -2.67
CA VAL A 197 3.55 -14.77 -1.39
C VAL A 197 2.16 -15.40 -1.25
N GLY A 198 1.26 -15.17 -2.19
CA GLY A 198 -0.14 -15.61 -2.23
C GLY A 198 -0.40 -16.67 -3.30
N GLY A 199 -1.65 -17.12 -3.40
CA GLY A 199 -2.08 -18.10 -4.41
C GLY A 199 -2.33 -17.46 -5.77
N GLU A 200 -1.92 -18.15 -6.85
CA GLU A 200 -1.99 -17.72 -8.25
C GLU A 200 -3.35 -17.13 -8.66
N GLN A 201 -4.45 -17.76 -8.24
CA GLN A 201 -5.81 -17.33 -8.57
C GLN A 201 -6.16 -15.92 -8.06
N VAL A 202 -5.59 -15.51 -6.93
CA VAL A 202 -5.83 -14.21 -6.30
C VAL A 202 -5.15 -13.10 -7.11
N VAL A 203 -3.95 -13.39 -7.60
CA VAL A 203 -3.17 -12.50 -8.46
C VAL A 203 -3.87 -12.30 -9.79
N ILE A 204 -4.37 -13.40 -10.37
CA ILE A 204 -5.12 -13.35 -11.63
C ILE A 204 -6.42 -12.55 -11.44
N ALA A 205 -7.21 -12.82 -10.39
CA ALA A 205 -8.46 -12.12 -10.16
C ALA A 205 -8.28 -10.61 -9.93
N LEU A 206 -7.30 -10.23 -9.11
CA LEU A 206 -7.05 -8.83 -8.78
C LEU A 206 -6.33 -8.11 -9.93
N GLY A 207 -5.50 -8.81 -10.70
CA GLY A 207 -4.92 -8.33 -11.95
C GLY A 207 -6.01 -8.08 -13.01
N ALA A 208 -6.91 -9.04 -13.21
CA ALA A 208 -8.05 -8.90 -14.13
C ALA A 208 -8.97 -7.76 -13.72
N LEU A 209 -9.26 -7.61 -12.42
CA LEU A 209 -10.03 -6.47 -11.90
C LEU A 209 -9.30 -5.15 -12.11
N SER A 210 -7.98 -5.09 -11.89
CA SER A 210 -7.18 -3.89 -12.18
C SER A 210 -7.21 -3.55 -13.68
N VAL A 211 -7.13 -4.54 -14.57
CA VAL A 211 -7.24 -4.33 -16.02
C VAL A 211 -8.63 -3.82 -16.38
N ALA A 212 -9.69 -4.46 -15.89
CA ALA A 212 -11.07 -4.04 -16.11
C ALA A 212 -11.33 -2.59 -15.63
N LEU A 213 -10.80 -2.22 -14.48
CA LEU A 213 -10.94 -0.86 -13.95
C LEU A 213 -10.09 0.17 -14.70
N CYS A 214 -8.94 -0.23 -15.23
CA CYS A 214 -8.18 0.62 -16.16
C CYS A 214 -8.97 0.89 -17.45
N LEU A 215 -9.76 -0.06 -17.94
CA LEU A 215 -10.65 0.13 -19.08
C LEU A 215 -11.87 1.02 -18.75
N ALA A 216 -12.21 1.14 -17.47
CA ALA A 216 -13.26 2.06 -17.02
C ALA A 216 -12.82 3.54 -17.01
N VAL A 217 -11.53 3.82 -17.26
CA VAL A 217 -11.02 5.17 -17.49
C VAL A 217 -10.87 5.37 -19.00
N LEU A 218 -11.71 6.22 -19.57
CA LEU A 218 -11.71 6.55 -20.99
C LEU A 218 -10.46 7.36 -21.37
N PRO A 219 -10.02 7.32 -22.65
CA PRO A 219 -8.82 8.06 -23.12
C PRO A 219 -8.86 9.58 -22.88
N ASN A 220 -10.06 10.14 -22.71
CA ASN A 220 -10.29 11.56 -22.38
C ASN A 220 -10.24 11.85 -20.87
N GLY A 221 -9.81 10.90 -20.03
CA GLY A 221 -9.71 11.03 -18.58
C GLY A 221 -11.04 10.90 -17.82
N ARG A 222 -12.16 10.67 -18.51
CA ARG A 222 -13.46 10.46 -17.87
C ARG A 222 -13.56 9.03 -17.36
N SER A 223 -14.25 8.83 -16.23
CA SER A 223 -14.57 7.49 -15.75
C SER A 223 -15.97 7.07 -16.15
N LEU A 224 -16.12 5.78 -16.48
CA LEU A 224 -17.41 5.09 -16.55
C LEU A 224 -18.04 4.91 -15.16
N VAL A 225 -17.23 4.84 -14.10
CA VAL A 225 -17.73 4.90 -12.72
C VAL A 225 -18.18 6.33 -12.44
N ARG A 226 -19.43 6.49 -12.00
CA ARG A 226 -20.04 7.78 -11.67
C ARG A 226 -20.77 7.68 -10.34
N PRO A 227 -21.00 8.81 -9.64
CA PRO A 227 -21.97 8.87 -8.56
C PRO A 227 -23.26 8.10 -8.90
N PRO A 228 -23.81 7.26 -8.01
CA PRO A 228 -23.39 7.02 -6.61
C PRO A 228 -22.39 5.87 -6.40
N LEU A 229 -21.83 5.26 -7.45
CA LEU A 229 -21.00 4.04 -7.39
C LEU A 229 -19.57 4.27 -6.88
N TYR A 230 -19.36 5.27 -6.04
CA TYR A 230 -18.04 5.67 -5.56
C TYR A 230 -17.30 4.54 -4.85
N GLY A 231 -16.07 4.27 -5.27
CA GLY A 231 -15.17 3.33 -4.59
C GLY A 231 -15.62 1.86 -4.50
N LEU A 232 -16.81 1.50 -4.98
CA LEU A 232 -17.31 0.11 -4.96
C LEU A 232 -16.34 -0.89 -5.59
N PRO A 233 -15.71 -0.60 -6.75
CA PRO A 233 -14.76 -1.54 -7.32
C PRO A 233 -13.49 -1.71 -6.48
N VAL A 234 -13.03 -0.64 -5.84
CA VAL A 234 -11.87 -0.66 -4.94
C VAL A 234 -12.20 -1.42 -3.65
N LEU A 235 -13.40 -1.23 -3.09
CA LEU A 235 -13.89 -1.99 -1.95
C LEU A 235 -14.02 -3.49 -2.28
N ALA A 236 -14.55 -3.82 -3.46
CA ALA A 236 -14.63 -5.21 -3.91
C ALA A 236 -13.24 -5.85 -4.03
N ALA A 237 -12.30 -5.15 -4.69
CA ALA A 237 -10.91 -5.61 -4.83
C ALA A 237 -10.22 -5.84 -3.48
N THR A 238 -10.32 -4.85 -2.59
CA THR A 238 -9.67 -4.88 -1.27
C THR A 238 -10.30 -5.95 -0.36
N SER A 239 -11.61 -6.15 -0.43
CA SER A 239 -12.32 -7.22 0.28
C SER A 239 -11.88 -8.60 -0.20
N LEU A 240 -11.81 -8.82 -1.53
CA LEU A 240 -11.32 -10.06 -2.12
C LEU A 240 -9.87 -10.35 -1.69
N ALA A 241 -8.98 -9.35 -1.77
CA ALA A 241 -7.60 -9.48 -1.32
C ALA A 241 -7.52 -9.90 0.18
N THR A 242 -8.34 -9.28 1.03
CA THR A 242 -8.38 -9.57 2.47
C THR A 242 -8.90 -10.97 2.77
N LEU A 243 -9.98 -11.39 2.10
CA LEU A 243 -10.57 -12.72 2.27
C LEU A 243 -9.59 -13.81 1.88
N GLU A 244 -8.86 -13.62 0.77
CA GLU A 244 -7.90 -14.60 0.29
C GLU A 244 -6.66 -14.70 1.17
N VAL A 245 -6.21 -13.60 1.74
CA VAL A 245 -5.17 -13.63 2.77
C VAL A 245 -5.63 -14.43 3.99
N ARG A 246 -6.89 -14.26 4.42
CA ARG A 246 -7.45 -15.06 5.52
C ARG A 246 -7.52 -16.54 5.16
N ARG A 247 -7.94 -16.89 3.94
CA ARG A 247 -7.99 -18.27 3.44
C ARG A 247 -6.59 -18.90 3.40
N SER A 248 -5.62 -18.18 2.86
CA SER A 248 -4.22 -18.65 2.78
C SER A 248 -3.63 -18.88 4.17
N ALA A 249 -3.88 -17.98 5.13
CA ALA A 249 -3.45 -18.14 6.51
C ALA A 249 -4.09 -19.38 7.18
N ARG A 250 -5.37 -19.65 6.92
CA ARG A 250 -6.05 -20.86 7.43
C ARG A 250 -5.46 -22.14 6.84
N ARG A 251 -5.21 -22.19 5.53
CA ARG A 251 -4.62 -23.37 4.88
C ARG A 251 -3.24 -23.73 5.45
N VAL A 252 -2.43 -22.73 5.78
CA VAL A 252 -1.12 -22.96 6.43
C VAL A 252 -1.30 -23.55 7.82
N LEU A 253 -2.20 -22.97 8.64
CA LEU A 253 -2.49 -23.50 9.98
C LEU A 253 -3.05 -24.92 9.94
N GLU A 254 -3.92 -25.22 8.97
CA GLU A 254 -4.48 -26.55 8.76
C GLU A 254 -3.41 -27.55 8.33
N ARG A 255 -2.50 -27.17 7.43
CA ARG A 255 -1.38 -28.01 7.00
C ARG A 255 -0.43 -28.32 8.15
N ASP A 256 -0.03 -27.31 8.92
CA ASP A 256 0.88 -27.48 10.07
C ASP A 256 0.21 -28.37 11.14
N ARG A 257 -1.10 -28.26 11.32
CA ARG A 257 -1.87 -29.14 12.23
C ARG A 257 -1.89 -30.59 11.74
N VAL A 258 -2.08 -30.81 10.44
CA VAL A 258 -2.06 -32.15 9.84
C VAL A 258 -0.66 -32.77 9.94
N GLU A 259 0.41 -32.02 9.65
CA GLU A 259 1.80 -32.47 9.82
C GLU A 259 2.13 -32.82 11.27
N LEU A 260 1.64 -32.04 12.24
CA LEU A 260 1.78 -32.34 13.67
C LEU A 260 1.02 -33.61 14.06
N MET A 261 -0.17 -33.84 13.51
CA MET A 261 -0.93 -35.06 13.77
C MET A 261 -0.29 -36.30 13.13
N THR A 262 0.29 -36.18 11.93
CA THR A 262 0.98 -37.32 11.28
C THR A 262 2.36 -37.61 11.89
N THR A 263 3.05 -36.62 12.47
CA THR A 263 4.31 -36.85 13.20
C THR A 263 4.10 -37.39 14.62
N VAL A 264 3.00 -37.04 15.30
CA VAL A 264 2.62 -37.60 16.61
C VAL A 264 2.02 -39.00 16.48
N VAL A 265 1.47 -39.36 15.31
CA VAL A 265 0.85 -40.65 15.01
C VAL A 265 1.70 -41.49 14.03
N GLY A 266 3.01 -41.20 13.94
CA GLY A 266 3.94 -42.06 13.20
C GLY A 266 4.07 -43.45 13.84
N PRO A 267 4.28 -44.52 13.03
CA PRO A 267 3.99 -45.93 13.33
C PRO A 267 4.73 -46.52 14.53
#